data_AF-A0AAD7J9I6-F1
#
_entry.id   AF-A0AAD7J9I6-F1
#
_cell.length_a   1.000
_cell.length_b   1.000
_cell.length_c   1.000
_cell.angle_alpha   90.00
_cell.angle_beta   90.00
_cell.angle_gamma   90.00
#
_symmetry.space_group_name_H-M   'P 1'
#
loop_
_entity.id
_entity.type
_entity.pdbx_description
1 polymer ?
#
loop_
_entity_poly.entity_id
_entity_poly.type
_entity_poly.pdbx_seq_one_letter_code
_entity_poly.pdbx_strand_id
1 'polypeptide(L)'
;MVNFTVDEIRGLMDKPTNIRNMSVIAHVDHGKSTLTDSLVSKAGIIANANAGNARYMDTRQDEKDRGITIKSTAISMYFKMPEDDMEAVKAKTKTDGNEFLINLIDVSGHDRLCSESRRLMRPLVPRSRGFLF
;
A
#
# COMPACT_ATOMS: atom_id res chain seq x y z
N MET A 1 0.10 5.69 -18.55
CA MET A 1 -1.26 5.12 -18.71
C MET A 1 -1.34 3.99 -17.70
N VAL A 2 -2.37 3.97 -16.85
CA VAL A 2 -2.51 2.94 -15.81
C VAL A 2 -2.90 1.61 -16.44
N ASN A 3 -2.35 0.50 -15.95
CA ASN A 3 -2.47 -0.82 -16.56
C ASN A 3 -3.76 -1.58 -16.23
N PHE A 4 -4.75 -0.93 -15.62
CA PHE A 4 -5.99 -1.58 -15.15
C PHE A 4 -7.20 -0.66 -15.30
N THR A 5 -8.36 -1.28 -15.44
CA THR A 5 -9.66 -0.63 -15.54
C THR A 5 -10.40 -0.61 -14.20
N VAL A 6 -11.38 0.28 -14.06
CA VAL A 6 -12.21 0.37 -12.84
C VAL A 6 -13.04 -0.90 -12.62
N ASP A 7 -13.46 -1.55 -13.70
CA ASP A 7 -14.28 -2.76 -13.64
C ASP A 7 -13.48 -3.98 -13.16
N GLU A 8 -12.21 -4.10 -13.55
CA GLU A 8 -11.28 -5.11 -13.02
C GLU A 8 -11.06 -4.92 -11.51
N ILE A 9 -10.89 -3.67 -11.05
CA ILE A 9 -10.79 -3.38 -9.61
C ILE A 9 -12.07 -3.80 -8.90
N ARG A 10 -13.25 -3.46 -9.43
CA ARG A 10 -14.53 -3.84 -8.82
C ARG A 10 -14.69 -5.34 -8.68
N GLY A 11 -14.36 -6.11 -9.73
CA GLY A 11 -14.41 -7.57 -9.67
C GLY A 11 -13.48 -8.15 -8.60
N LEU A 12 -12.35 -7.51 -8.33
CA LEU A 12 -11.44 -7.91 -7.25
C LEU A 12 -11.90 -7.46 -5.86
N MET A 13 -12.61 -6.34 -5.76
CA MET A 13 -13.22 -5.88 -4.51
C MET A 13 -14.26 -6.89 -3.99
N ASP A 14 -14.92 -7.62 -4.88
CA ASP A 14 -15.85 -8.70 -4.54
C ASP A 14 -15.15 -9.97 -4.03
N LYS A 15 -13.82 -10.08 -4.21
CA LYS A 15 -12.98 -11.22 -3.81
C LYS A 15 -12.12 -10.88 -2.60
N PRO A 16 -12.66 -10.92 -1.35
CA PRO A 16 -11.92 -10.52 -0.16
C PRO A 16 -10.66 -11.36 0.10
N THR A 17 -10.59 -12.59 -0.41
CA THR A 17 -9.41 -13.47 -0.34
C THR A 17 -8.19 -12.93 -1.09
N ASN A 18 -8.42 -12.04 -2.05
CA ASN A 18 -7.40 -11.49 -2.94
C ASN A 18 -7.03 -10.05 -2.56
N ILE A 19 -7.67 -9.49 -1.53
CA ILE A 19 -7.37 -8.16 -1.02
C ILE A 19 -6.28 -8.26 0.06
N ARG A 20 -5.21 -7.50 -0.10
CA ARG A 20 -4.08 -7.43 0.83
C ARG A 20 -3.92 -6.01 1.35
N ASN A 21 -4.30 -5.79 2.60
CA ASN A 21 -4.05 -4.51 3.24
C ASN A 21 -2.71 -4.58 3.96
N MET A 22 -1.82 -3.62 3.69
CA MET A 22 -0.51 -3.52 4.31
C MET A 22 -0.18 -2.07 4.67
N SER A 23 0.65 -1.87 5.68
CA SER A 23 1.21 -0.56 6.01
C SER A 23 2.73 -0.60 5.99
N VAL A 24 3.34 0.47 5.46
CA VAL A 24 4.77 0.70 5.65
C VAL A 24 4.94 1.62 6.85
N ILE A 25 5.72 1.15 7.82
CA ILE A 25 6.06 1.88 9.04
C ILE A 25 7.58 1.96 9.08
N ALA A 26 8.12 3.16 9.11
CA ALA A 26 9.55 3.39 9.21
C ALA A 26 9.81 4.65 10.04
N HIS A 27 11.01 4.73 10.62
CA HIS A 27 11.49 5.94 11.26
C HIS A 27 11.79 7.03 10.21
N VAL A 28 11.90 8.28 10.65
CA VAL A 28 12.23 9.42 9.77
C VAL A 28 13.55 9.13 9.05
N ASP A 29 13.64 9.54 7.78
CA ASP A 29 14.81 9.36 6.89
C ASP A 29 15.21 7.92 6.54
N HIS A 30 14.37 6.91 6.83
CA HIS A 30 14.63 5.52 6.46
C HIS A 30 14.16 5.16 5.03
N GLY A 31 13.96 6.14 4.15
CA GLY A 31 13.62 5.90 2.75
C GLY A 31 12.21 5.34 2.50
N LYS A 32 11.26 5.55 3.42
CA LYS A 32 9.86 5.10 3.29
C LYS A 32 9.16 5.68 2.06
N SER A 33 9.28 7.00 1.82
CA SER A 33 8.75 7.63 0.61
C SER A 33 9.36 7.04 -0.66
N THR A 34 10.67 6.72 -0.64
CA THR A 34 11.36 6.08 -1.78
C THR A 34 10.86 4.66 -2.04
N LEU A 35 10.63 3.88 -0.98
CA LEU A 35 10.10 2.52 -1.08
C LEU A 35 8.67 2.52 -1.63
N THR A 36 7.80 3.37 -1.08
CA THR A 36 6.40 3.46 -1.52
C THR A 36 6.32 3.95 -2.96
N ASP A 37 7.07 4.97 -3.35
CA ASP A 37 7.14 5.41 -4.74
C ASP A 37 7.60 4.29 -5.71
N SER A 38 8.60 3.50 -5.31
CA SER A 38 9.07 2.35 -6.10
C SER A 38 7.99 1.28 -6.27
N LEU A 39 7.20 1.01 -5.22
CA LEU A 39 6.07 0.08 -5.27
C LEU A 39 4.96 0.59 -6.19
N VAL A 40 4.60 1.87 -6.09
CA VAL A 40 3.55 2.49 -6.90
C VAL A 40 3.96 2.54 -8.38
N SER A 41 5.24 2.80 -8.66
CA SER A 41 5.82 2.71 -9.99
C SER A 41 5.72 1.30 -10.56
N LYS A 42 6.10 0.29 -9.77
CA LYS A 42 6.06 -1.11 -10.21
C LYS A 42 4.64 -1.64 -10.39
N ALA A 43 3.67 -1.09 -9.65
CA ALA A 43 2.25 -1.35 -9.86
C ALA A 43 1.69 -0.71 -11.15
N GLY A 44 2.49 0.06 -11.89
CA GLY A 44 2.07 0.71 -13.14
C GLY A 44 1.06 1.85 -12.94
N ILE A 45 0.90 2.33 -11.70
CA ILE A 45 0.05 3.48 -11.39
C ILE A 45 0.72 4.79 -11.83
N ILE A 46 2.04 4.84 -11.70
CA ILE A 46 2.87 5.99 -12.10
C ILE A 46 3.88 5.52 -13.16
N ALA A 47 4.20 6.39 -14.12
CA ALA A 47 5.27 6.12 -15.06
C ALA A 47 6.62 5.97 -14.34
N ASN A 48 7.41 4.94 -14.68
CA ASN A 48 8.72 4.67 -14.07
C ASN A 48 9.67 5.89 -14.04
N ALA A 49 9.52 6.83 -14.98
CA ALA A 49 10.30 8.06 -15.03
C ALA A 49 10.04 9.04 -13.86
N ASN A 50 8.89 8.93 -13.18
CA ASN A 50 8.49 9.82 -12.09
C ASN A 50 8.63 9.17 -10.69
N ALA A 51 9.05 7.90 -10.63
CA ALA A 51 9.24 7.16 -9.39
C ALA A 51 10.40 7.73 -8.57
N GLY A 52 10.17 8.06 -7.29
CA GLY A 52 11.19 8.56 -6.36
C GLY A 52 11.47 10.05 -6.43
N ASN A 53 11.26 10.70 -7.58
CA ASN A 53 11.41 12.15 -7.74
C ASN A 53 10.14 12.92 -7.37
N ALA A 54 8.96 12.33 -7.62
CA ALA A 54 7.69 13.02 -7.41
C ALA A 54 7.23 13.03 -5.96
N ARG A 55 7.71 12.08 -5.13
CA ARG A 55 7.19 11.77 -3.78
C ARG A 55 5.67 11.77 -3.81
N TYR A 56 5.10 10.84 -4.56
CA TYR A 56 3.68 10.92 -4.95
C TYR A 56 2.75 10.78 -3.75
N MET A 57 3.18 10.03 -2.74
CA MET A 57 2.46 9.84 -1.48
C MET A 57 2.57 11.05 -0.54
N ASP A 58 3.55 11.94 -0.74
CA ASP A 58 3.72 13.18 0.01
C ASP A 58 2.91 14.28 -0.69
N THR A 59 1.65 14.44 -0.27
CA THR A 59 0.68 15.33 -0.94
C THR A 59 0.91 16.81 -0.68
N ARG A 60 1.58 17.17 0.42
CA ARG A 60 1.81 18.57 0.78
C ARG A 60 3.19 19.04 0.37
N GLN A 61 3.31 20.32 0.02
CA GLN A 61 4.58 20.91 -0.41
C GLN A 61 5.63 20.90 0.73
N ASP A 62 5.20 21.13 1.97
CA ASP A 62 6.08 21.07 3.16
C ASP A 62 6.61 19.67 3.44
N GLU A 63 5.88 18.61 3.07
CA GLU A 63 6.35 17.22 3.13
C GLU A 63 7.47 16.97 2.12
N LYS A 64 7.28 17.45 0.89
CA LYS A 64 8.27 17.32 -0.19
C LYS A 64 9.55 18.10 0.11
N ASP A 65 9.42 19.33 0.58
CA ASP A 65 10.55 20.22 0.87
C ASP A 65 11.38 19.73 2.06
N ARG A 66 10.72 19.18 3.09
CA ARG A 66 11.38 18.68 4.30
C ARG A 66 11.77 17.21 4.21
N GLY A 67 11.31 16.53 3.18
CA GLY A 67 11.60 15.14 2.93
C GLY A 67 10.91 14.13 3.85
N ILE A 68 9.85 14.53 4.55
CA ILE A 68 9.19 13.74 5.60
C ILE A 68 7.71 13.49 5.29
N THR A 69 7.21 12.31 5.66
CA THR A 69 5.77 11.99 5.62
C THR A 69 5.08 12.52 6.87
N ILE A 70 4.26 13.58 6.74
CA ILE A 70 3.53 14.21 7.86
C ILE A 70 2.12 13.63 7.96
N LYS A 71 1.44 13.44 6.83
CA LYS A 71 0.11 12.85 6.72
C LYS A 71 0.17 11.41 6.26
N SER A 72 -0.72 10.59 6.79
CA SER A 72 -0.81 9.21 6.35
C SER A 72 -1.66 9.12 5.08
N THR A 73 -1.13 8.51 4.03
CA THR A 73 -1.81 8.37 2.74
C THR A 73 -1.99 6.89 2.41
N ALA A 74 -3.03 6.56 1.64
CA ALA A 74 -3.32 5.19 1.23
C ALA A 74 -3.46 5.11 -0.28
N ILE A 75 -2.89 4.06 -0.87
CA ILE A 75 -2.97 3.79 -2.29
C ILE A 75 -3.35 2.34 -2.55
N SER A 76 -4.20 2.12 -3.55
CA SER A 76 -4.60 0.79 -4.01
C SER A 76 -3.83 0.45 -5.27
N MET A 77 -3.21 -0.72 -5.28
CA MET A 77 -2.39 -1.27 -6.36
C MET A 77 -3.00 -2.56 -6.86
N TYR A 78 -3.09 -2.69 -8.18
CA TYR A 78 -3.40 -3.94 -8.83
C TYR A 78 -2.09 -4.68 -9.14
N PHE A 79 -2.02 -5.96 -8.78
CA PHE A 79 -0.86 -6.79 -9.05
C PHE A 79 -1.29 -8.17 -9.52
N LYS A 80 -0.77 -8.60 -10.67
CA LYS A 80 -0.96 -9.94 -11.21
C LYS A 80 0.30 -10.77 -10.95
N MET A 81 0.17 -11.81 -10.15
CA MET A 81 1.28 -12.74 -9.88
C MET A 81 1.45 -13.73 -11.03
N PRO A 82 2.71 -14.08 -11.39
CA PRO A 82 2.97 -15.22 -12.27
C PRO A 82 2.53 -16.52 -11.60
N GLU A 83 2.16 -17.52 -12.41
CA GLU A 83 1.61 -18.79 -11.91
C GLU A 83 2.63 -19.57 -11.07
N ASP A 84 3.92 -19.45 -11.38
CA ASP A 84 5.01 -20.11 -10.66
C ASP A 84 5.07 -19.69 -9.17
N ASP A 85 4.77 -18.43 -8.86
CA ASP A 85 4.80 -17.91 -7.49
C ASP A 85 3.48 -18.16 -6.73
N MET A 86 2.43 -18.61 -7.42
CA MET A 86 1.10 -18.82 -6.83
C MET A 86 1.07 -20.03 -5.88
N GLU A 87 1.95 -21.02 -6.07
CA GLU A 87 2.01 -22.19 -5.20
C GLU A 87 2.35 -21.80 -3.75
N ALA A 88 3.32 -20.90 -3.57
CA ALA A 88 3.72 -20.41 -2.26
C ALA A 88 2.61 -19.61 -1.55
N VAL A 89 1.78 -18.89 -2.31
CA VAL A 89 0.69 -18.08 -1.77
C VAL A 89 -0.53 -18.93 -1.42
N LYS A 90 -0.91 -19.87 -2.29
CA LYS A 90 -2.02 -20.82 -2.06
C LYS A 90 -1.74 -21.71 -0.85
N ALA A 91 -0.47 -22.05 -0.60
CA ALA A 91 -0.06 -22.82 0.58
C ALA A 91 -0.30 -22.07 1.91
N LYS A 92 -0.23 -20.73 1.91
CA LYS A 92 -0.36 -19.92 3.13
C LYS A 92 -1.75 -19.33 3.34
N THR A 93 -2.48 -19.07 2.26
CA THR A 93 -3.76 -18.35 2.30
C THR A 93 -4.69 -18.79 1.19
N LYS A 94 -6.00 -18.79 1.47
CA LYS A 94 -7.02 -19.00 0.43
C LYS A 94 -6.98 -17.82 -0.53
N THR A 95 -6.78 -18.10 -1.82
CA THR A 95 -6.76 -17.11 -2.91
C THR A 95 -7.51 -17.65 -4.11
N ASP A 96 -8.20 -16.77 -4.85
CA ASP A 96 -9.01 -17.11 -6.01
C ASP A 96 -8.44 -16.47 -7.29
N GLY A 97 -7.68 -17.24 -8.07
CA GLY A 97 -6.93 -16.73 -9.22
C GLY A 97 -5.58 -16.09 -8.81
N ASN A 98 -4.93 -15.40 -9.75
CA ASN A 98 -3.58 -14.83 -9.60
C ASN A 98 -3.55 -13.30 -9.54
N GLU A 99 -4.70 -12.68 -9.36
CA GLU A 99 -4.87 -11.23 -9.32
C GLU A 99 -5.09 -10.76 -7.89
N PHE A 100 -4.39 -9.69 -7.50
CA PHE A 100 -4.42 -9.18 -6.14
C PHE A 100 -4.66 -7.68 -6.13
N LEU A 101 -5.50 -7.26 -5.19
CA LEU A 101 -5.69 -5.85 -4.85
C LEU A 101 -4.91 -5.55 -3.57
N ILE A 102 -3.84 -4.79 -3.70
CA ILE A 102 -2.95 -4.45 -2.58
C ILE A 102 -3.24 -3.02 -2.15
N ASN A 103 -3.77 -2.84 -0.94
CA ASN A 103 -3.96 -1.54 -0.34
C ASN A 103 -2.77 -1.23 0.57
N LEU A 104 -1.94 -0.30 0.14
CA LEU A 104 -0.76 0.15 0.85
C LEU A 104 -1.06 1.44 1.60
N ILE A 105 -0.81 1.43 2.92
CA ILE A 105 -0.98 2.58 3.81
C ILE A 105 0.40 3.08 4.21
N ASP A 106 0.71 4.31 3.84
CA ASP A 106 1.95 4.97 4.18
C ASP A 106 1.76 5.76 5.49
N VAL A 107 2.30 5.26 6.61
CA VAL A 107 2.05 5.83 7.94
C VAL A 107 3.16 6.81 8.34
N SER A 108 2.83 8.03 8.73
CA SER A 108 3.83 9.04 9.15
C SER A 108 4.79 8.51 10.23
N GLY A 109 6.10 8.67 9.99
CA GLY A 109 7.17 8.20 10.90
C GLY A 109 7.63 9.23 11.94
N HIS A 110 7.11 10.46 11.88
CA HIS A 110 7.48 11.55 12.78
C HIS A 110 6.81 11.39 14.15
N ASP A 111 7.44 10.60 15.02
CA ASP A 111 7.34 10.51 16.49
C ASP A 111 5.97 10.44 17.20
N ARG A 112 4.84 10.38 16.50
CA ARG A 112 3.54 10.20 17.15
C ARG A 112 2.63 9.26 16.36
N LEU A 113 2.30 8.12 16.98
CA LEU A 113 1.08 7.34 16.69
C LEU A 113 -0.15 8.20 17.04
N CYS A 114 -0.44 9.18 16.19
CA CYS A 114 -1.62 10.01 16.30
C CYS A 114 -2.89 9.18 16.05
N SER A 115 -4.04 9.73 16.46
CA SER A 115 -5.36 9.11 16.28
C SER A 115 -5.64 8.75 14.81
N GLU A 116 -5.10 9.52 13.87
CA GLU A 116 -5.18 9.28 12.43
C GLU A 116 -4.46 7.98 12.01
N SER A 117 -3.20 7.80 12.41
CA SER A 117 -2.42 6.60 12.11
C SER A 117 -3.07 5.35 12.71
N ARG A 118 -3.58 5.43 13.95
CA ARG A 118 -4.34 4.34 14.58
C ARG A 118 -5.62 4.00 13.81
N ARG A 119 -6.36 5.02 13.34
CA ARG A 119 -7.59 4.83 12.54
C ARG A 119 -7.29 4.14 11.22
N LEU A 120 -6.20 4.48 10.55
CA LEU A 120 -5.78 3.90 9.28
C LEU A 120 -5.20 2.49 9.43
N MET A 121 -4.60 2.15 10.56
CA MET A 121 -4.10 0.80 10.82
C MET A 121 -5.20 -0.17 11.29
N ARG A 122 -6.34 0.34 11.79
CA ARG A 122 -7.47 -0.50 12.25
C ARG A 122 -7.97 -1.54 11.23
N PRO A 123 -8.05 -1.26 9.92
CA PRO A 123 -8.45 -2.25 8.91
C PRO A 123 -7.41 -3.36 8.68
N LEU A 124 -6.17 -3.17 9.13
CA LEU A 124 -5.08 -4.16 9.02
C LEU A 124 -5.15 -5.23 10.11
N VAL A 125 -5.84 -4.93 11.22
CA VAL A 125 -5.93 -5.83 12.37
C VAL A 125 -7.15 -6.74 12.19
N PRO A 126 -6.99 -8.08 12.13
CA PRO A 126 -8.12 -8.98 12.12
C PRO A 126 -8.91 -8.80 13.42
N ARG A 127 -10.23 -8.55 13.30
CA ARG A 127 -11.14 -8.36 14.46
C ARG A 127 -11.19 -9.53 15.45
N SER A 128 -10.55 -10.67 15.14
CA SER A 128 -10.58 -11.91 15.92
C SER A 128 -9.56 -11.99 17.06
N ARG A 129 -8.63 -11.04 17.18
CA ARG A 129 -7.71 -10.98 18.34
C ARG A 129 -7.81 -9.62 19.00
N GLY A 130 -8.26 -9.60 20.26
CA GLY A 130 -8.39 -8.42 21.11
C GLY A 130 -7.05 -7.78 21.46
N PHE A 131 -6.33 -7.29 20.45
CA PHE A 131 -5.26 -6.34 20.65
C PHE A 131 -5.88 -4.94 20.71
N LEU A 132 -6.11 -4.47 21.94
CA LEU A 132 -6.31 -3.06 22.21
C LEU A 132 -4.97 -2.34 22.02
N PHE A 133 -4.96 -1.34 21.14
CA PHE A 133 -4.02 -0.23 21.25
C PHE A 133 -4.56 0.83 22.20
#